data_AF-A0A960ZRT3-F1
#
_entry.id   AF-A0A960ZRT3-F1
#
_cell.length_a   1.000
_cell.length_b   1.000
_cell.length_c   1.000
_cell.angle_alpha   90.00
_cell.angle_beta   90.00
_cell.angle_gamma   90.00
#
_symmetry.space_group_name_H-M   'P 1'
#
loop_
_entity.id
_entity.type
_entity.pdbx_description
1 polymer ?
#
loop_
_entity_poly.entity_id
_entity_poly.type
_entity_poly.pdbx_seq_one_letter_code
_entity_poly.pdbx_strand_id
1 'polypeptide(L)'
;EADQQKARFVIDKEKAALHGISAATISQTLKIAVDGQAVDLLHQPAEKEDVHVVLELPRSAKTTPQDLLALRVRSGDANALPEPGAQDGVPLVPLRELVSVETVTVEKSRYHKNLMPVTYVIGDVAGVVESPVYAIFQMNEALKKLDAKQFGGSGAELKILNASMPFSDEEPSMKWDGEWHITIEVFRDLGAAFGACLILIYVLMVGWFRSFITPAIVMIAIPFSLVGILPAHGLMDAFFTATSMIGFMAGGGIVVRNSIILVDFIELRIREGMPLSEAVIDAGAVRFRPMLLTAMAVVVGAAVILADPIFQGLAIALMAGEIASLFISRMAVPVLYYMANHRNAPPPTQTTTAS
;
A
#
# COMPACT_ATOMS: atom_id res chain seq x y z
N GLU A 1 -9.31 9.36 -21.20
CA GLU A 1 -10.22 8.72 -22.19
C GLU A 1 -10.14 9.49 -23.51
N ALA A 2 -10.03 8.78 -24.63
CA ALA A 2 -10.15 9.39 -25.96
C ALA A 2 -11.60 9.82 -26.21
N ASP A 3 -11.79 10.80 -27.07
CA ASP A 3 -13.13 11.30 -27.38
C ASP A 3 -13.93 10.20 -28.10
N GLN A 4 -15.06 9.80 -27.51
CA GLN A 4 -15.98 8.84 -28.10
C GLN A 4 -17.23 9.57 -28.61
N GLN A 5 -17.69 9.17 -29.79
CA GLN A 5 -18.91 9.72 -30.38
C GLN A 5 -20.14 8.95 -29.90
N LYS A 6 -21.21 9.67 -29.57
CA LYS A 6 -22.52 9.16 -29.19
C LYS A 6 -23.59 9.78 -30.06
N ALA A 7 -24.46 8.95 -30.62
CA ALA A 7 -25.68 9.40 -31.26
C ALA A 7 -26.70 9.80 -30.18
N ARG A 8 -27.15 11.05 -30.21
CA ARG A 8 -28.22 11.59 -29.35
C ARG A 8 -29.46 11.79 -30.20
N PHE A 9 -30.53 11.09 -29.83
CA PHE A 9 -31.86 11.26 -30.43
C PHE A 9 -32.58 12.43 -29.76
N VAL A 10 -32.78 13.52 -30.50
CA VAL A 10 -33.47 14.73 -30.04
C VAL A 10 -34.90 14.71 -30.56
N ILE A 11 -35.85 14.61 -29.62
CA ILE A 11 -37.28 14.51 -29.92
C ILE A 11 -37.86 15.91 -30.19
N ASP A 12 -38.48 16.09 -31.35
CA ASP A 12 -39.25 17.27 -31.72
C ASP A 12 -40.61 17.21 -31.01
N LYS A 13 -40.69 17.85 -29.83
CA LYS A 13 -41.86 17.79 -28.94
C LYS A 13 -43.10 18.41 -29.59
N GLU A 14 -42.93 19.44 -30.43
CA GLU A 14 -44.04 20.11 -31.11
C GLU A 14 -44.65 19.20 -32.18
N LYS A 15 -43.81 18.59 -33.04
CA LYS A 15 -44.29 17.60 -34.02
C LYS A 15 -44.89 16.37 -33.35
N ALA A 16 -44.25 15.86 -32.30
CA ALA A 16 -44.78 14.72 -31.55
C ALA A 16 -46.19 15.02 -30.99
N ALA A 17 -46.41 16.22 -30.43
CA ALA A 17 -47.71 16.65 -29.92
C ALA A 17 -48.75 16.82 -31.04
N LEU A 18 -48.38 17.39 -32.20
CA LEU A 18 -49.26 17.50 -33.38
C LEU A 18 -49.74 16.12 -33.87
N HIS A 19 -48.87 15.11 -33.76
CA HIS A 19 -49.21 13.73 -34.08
C HIS A 19 -49.84 12.97 -32.92
N GLY A 20 -50.15 13.60 -31.78
CA GLY A 20 -50.75 12.92 -30.62
C GLY A 20 -49.86 11.83 -30.00
N ILE A 21 -48.53 11.94 -30.16
CA ILE A 21 -47.55 10.99 -29.64
C ILE A 21 -46.78 11.65 -28.50
N SER A 22 -46.72 10.99 -27.34
CA SER A 22 -45.95 11.49 -26.21
C SER A 22 -44.44 11.28 -26.40
N ALA A 23 -43.62 12.19 -25.89
CA ALA A 23 -42.17 12.02 -25.86
C ALA A 23 -41.75 10.77 -25.06
N ALA A 24 -42.55 10.35 -24.07
CA ALA A 24 -42.33 9.13 -23.30
C ALA A 24 -42.49 7.88 -24.17
N THR A 25 -43.52 7.82 -25.03
CA THR A 25 -43.75 6.72 -25.97
C THR A 25 -42.60 6.58 -26.97
N ILE A 26 -42.10 7.70 -27.49
CA ILE A 26 -40.94 7.72 -28.41
C ILE A 26 -39.68 7.23 -27.69
N SER A 27 -39.40 7.75 -26.50
CA SER A 27 -38.25 7.36 -25.68
C SER A 27 -38.28 5.88 -25.31
N GLN A 28 -39.44 5.36 -24.89
CA GLN A 28 -39.64 3.95 -24.57
C GLN A 28 -39.45 3.06 -25.79
N THR A 29 -39.98 3.46 -26.96
CA THR A 29 -39.77 2.70 -28.21
C THR A 29 -38.30 2.60 -28.57
N LEU A 30 -37.55 3.71 -28.48
CA LEU A 30 -36.10 3.72 -28.71
C LEU A 30 -35.34 2.90 -27.67
N LYS A 31 -35.76 2.93 -26.40
CA LYS A 31 -35.14 2.13 -25.33
C LYS A 31 -35.31 0.64 -25.57
N ILE A 32 -36.54 0.18 -25.87
CA ILE A 32 -36.82 -1.23 -26.20
C ILE A 32 -36.02 -1.65 -27.44
N ALA A 33 -35.93 -0.77 -28.44
CA ALA A 33 -35.19 -1.02 -29.66
C ALA A 33 -33.68 -1.22 -29.43
N VAL A 34 -33.07 -0.42 -28.55
CA VAL A 34 -31.62 -0.43 -28.30
C VAL A 34 -31.24 -1.45 -27.22
N ASP A 35 -31.82 -1.33 -26.03
CA ASP A 35 -31.44 -2.09 -24.82
C ASP A 35 -32.27 -3.37 -24.63
N GLY A 36 -33.38 -3.51 -25.36
CA GLY A 36 -34.40 -4.52 -25.08
C GLY A 36 -35.24 -4.16 -23.85
N GLN A 37 -36.26 -4.98 -23.58
CA GLN A 37 -37.09 -4.87 -22.38
C GLN A 37 -37.40 -6.24 -21.83
N ALA A 38 -37.09 -6.47 -20.56
CA ALA A 38 -37.60 -7.63 -19.83
C ALA A 38 -39.13 -7.49 -19.71
N VAL A 39 -39.86 -8.43 -20.29
CA VAL A 39 -41.33 -8.44 -20.32
C VAL A 39 -41.92 -9.36 -19.27
N ASP A 40 -41.23 -10.46 -18.94
CA ASP A 40 -41.68 -11.42 -17.94
C ASP A 40 -40.50 -12.27 -17.42
N LEU A 41 -40.77 -13.12 -16.44
CA LEU A 41 -39.86 -14.14 -15.94
C LEU A 41 -40.27 -15.52 -16.45
N LEU A 42 -39.30 -16.27 -16.97
CA LEU A 42 -39.45 -17.65 -17.36
C LEU A 42 -39.03 -18.55 -16.20
N HIS A 43 -39.99 -19.23 -15.59
CA HIS A 43 -39.69 -20.18 -14.52
C HIS A 43 -39.16 -21.50 -15.09
N GLN A 44 -37.87 -21.79 -14.90
CA GLN A 44 -37.27 -23.08 -15.24
C GLN A 44 -36.82 -23.82 -13.97
N PRO A 45 -37.33 -25.03 -13.68
CA PRO A 45 -37.00 -25.76 -12.45
C PRO A 45 -35.51 -26.07 -12.25
N ALA A 46 -34.73 -26.09 -13.33
CA ALA A 46 -33.29 -26.37 -13.30
C ALA A 46 -32.43 -25.12 -13.05
N GLU A 47 -33.01 -23.93 -13.21
CA GLU A 47 -32.30 -22.67 -13.01
C GLU A 47 -32.49 -22.19 -11.58
N LYS A 48 -31.38 -21.81 -10.94
CA LYS A 48 -31.36 -21.33 -9.56
C LYS A 48 -31.69 -19.84 -9.46
N GLU A 49 -31.43 -19.09 -10.54
CA GLU A 49 -31.66 -17.65 -10.66
C GLU A 49 -32.82 -17.38 -11.63
N ASP A 50 -33.46 -16.23 -11.48
CA ASP A 50 -34.59 -15.83 -12.32
C ASP A 50 -34.14 -15.59 -13.77
N VAL A 51 -34.81 -16.25 -14.72
CA VAL A 51 -34.53 -16.09 -16.16
C VAL A 51 -35.51 -15.09 -16.76
N HIS A 52 -35.02 -13.94 -17.24
CA HIS A 52 -35.86 -12.93 -17.88
C HIS A 52 -36.19 -13.27 -19.34
N VAL A 53 -37.46 -13.14 -19.71
CA VAL A 53 -37.90 -13.06 -21.11
C VAL A 53 -37.69 -11.63 -21.59
N VAL A 54 -36.77 -11.43 -22.54
CA VAL A 54 -36.40 -10.11 -23.06
C VAL A 54 -36.96 -9.93 -24.48
N LEU A 55 -37.76 -8.88 -24.67
CA LEU A 55 -38.17 -8.40 -25.98
C LEU A 55 -37.08 -7.47 -26.54
N GLU A 56 -36.50 -7.83 -27.67
CA GLU A 56 -35.42 -7.07 -28.29
C GLU A 56 -35.60 -7.06 -29.82
N LEU A 57 -35.19 -5.97 -30.48
CA LEU A 57 -35.11 -5.95 -31.94
C LEU A 57 -33.95 -6.83 -32.44
N PRO A 58 -34.11 -7.53 -33.58
CA PRO A 58 -33.02 -8.24 -34.22
C PRO A 58 -31.82 -7.33 -34.46
N ARG A 59 -30.59 -7.84 -34.24
CA ARG A 59 -29.35 -7.04 -34.38
C ARG A 59 -29.24 -6.33 -35.73
N SER A 60 -29.71 -6.95 -36.81
CA SER A 60 -29.73 -6.37 -38.16
C SER A 60 -30.54 -5.06 -38.25
N ALA A 61 -31.56 -4.90 -37.42
CA ALA A 61 -32.45 -3.73 -37.41
C ALA A 61 -31.95 -2.58 -36.50
N LYS A 62 -30.80 -2.75 -35.84
CA LYS A 62 -30.21 -1.74 -34.93
C LYS A 62 -28.71 -1.54 -35.12
N THR A 63 -28.22 -1.76 -36.33
CA THR A 63 -26.79 -1.65 -36.66
C THR A 63 -26.32 -0.19 -36.67
N THR A 64 -27.18 0.71 -37.17
CA THR A 64 -26.90 2.14 -37.27
C THR A 64 -28.00 2.99 -36.62
N PRO A 65 -27.70 4.21 -36.14
CA PRO A 65 -28.73 5.12 -35.63
C PRO A 65 -29.85 5.40 -36.63
N GLN A 66 -29.55 5.36 -37.94
CA GLN A 66 -30.51 5.57 -39.01
C GLN A 66 -31.54 4.43 -39.13
N ASP A 67 -31.16 3.19 -38.81
CA ASP A 67 -32.07 2.04 -38.85
C ASP A 67 -33.21 2.21 -37.84
N LEU A 68 -32.91 2.78 -36.67
CA LEU A 68 -33.89 3.08 -35.62
C LEU A 68 -34.91 4.14 -36.04
N LEU A 69 -34.54 5.05 -36.95
CA LEU A 69 -35.45 6.08 -37.48
C LEU A 69 -36.51 5.50 -38.44
N ALA A 70 -36.36 4.25 -38.88
CA ALA A 70 -37.37 3.55 -39.68
C ALA A 70 -38.50 2.95 -38.81
N LEU A 71 -38.29 2.84 -37.49
CA LEU A 71 -39.32 2.38 -36.57
C LEU A 71 -40.53 3.31 -36.59
N ARG A 72 -41.71 2.74 -36.43
CA ARG A 72 -42.97 3.49 -36.47
C ARG A 72 -43.65 3.42 -35.11
N VAL A 73 -44.14 4.57 -34.66
CA VAL A 73 -44.87 4.71 -33.41
C VAL A 73 -46.33 5.02 -33.72
N ARG A 74 -47.23 4.43 -32.95
CA ARG A 74 -48.67 4.67 -33.07
C ARG A 74 -49.02 5.94 -32.29
N SER A 75 -49.84 6.79 -32.91
CA SER A 75 -50.48 7.93 -32.22
C SER A 75 -51.54 7.44 -31.21
N GLY A 76 -51.69 8.14 -30.10
CA GLY A 76 -52.62 7.78 -29.03
C GLY A 76 -52.00 7.00 -27.87
N ASP A 77 -52.77 6.85 -26.80
CA ASP A 77 -52.35 6.15 -25.59
C ASP A 77 -52.23 4.65 -25.89
N ALA A 78 -51.02 4.09 -25.79
CA ALA A 78 -50.76 2.69 -26.13
C ALA A 78 -51.56 1.70 -25.25
N ASN A 79 -52.13 2.19 -24.14
CA ASN A 79 -52.96 1.46 -23.20
C ASN A 79 -54.48 1.70 -23.39
N ALA A 80 -54.90 2.58 -24.31
CA ALA A 80 -56.31 2.78 -24.59
C ALA A 80 -56.86 1.58 -25.36
N LEU A 81 -57.87 0.91 -24.79
CA LEU A 81 -58.64 -0.12 -25.48
C LEU A 81 -59.23 0.48 -26.77
N PRO A 82 -59.11 -0.20 -27.93
CA PRO A 82 -59.73 0.29 -29.15
C PRO A 82 -61.24 0.38 -28.94
N GLU A 83 -61.82 1.57 -29.15
CA GLU A 83 -63.27 1.73 -29.08
C GLU A 83 -63.93 0.84 -30.15
N PRO A 84 -64.94 0.03 -29.77
CA PRO A 84 -65.61 -0.87 -30.71
C PRO A 84 -66.37 -0.04 -31.75
N GLY A 85 -65.83 0.04 -32.97
CA GLY A 85 -66.41 0.78 -34.10
C GLY A 85 -65.47 1.74 -34.82
N ALA A 86 -64.23 1.94 -34.35
CA ALA A 86 -63.24 2.73 -35.07
C ALA A 86 -62.77 1.99 -36.35
N GLN A 87 -63.21 2.46 -37.52
CA GLN A 87 -62.64 2.06 -38.81
C GLN A 87 -61.22 2.61 -38.97
N ASP A 88 -60.32 1.76 -39.47
CA ASP A 88 -59.00 2.04 -40.03
C ASP A 88 -58.09 3.01 -39.26
N GLY A 89 -57.30 2.39 -38.37
CA GLY A 89 -55.86 2.61 -38.30
C GLY A 89 -55.41 4.02 -37.96
N VAL A 90 -55.32 4.33 -36.67
CA VAL A 90 -54.52 5.47 -36.20
C VAL A 90 -53.15 5.45 -36.90
N PRO A 91 -52.74 6.55 -37.59
CA PRO A 91 -51.58 6.52 -38.47
C PRO A 91 -50.31 6.19 -37.69
N LEU A 92 -49.53 5.26 -38.25
CA LEU A 92 -48.19 4.94 -37.77
C LEU A 92 -47.22 5.99 -38.31
N VAL A 93 -46.62 6.76 -37.41
CA VAL A 93 -45.67 7.83 -37.77
C VAL A 93 -44.25 7.30 -37.60
N PRO A 94 -43.37 7.40 -38.63
CA PRO A 94 -42.00 6.94 -38.51
C PRO A 94 -41.18 7.89 -37.62
N LEU A 95 -40.25 7.34 -36.83
CA LEU A 95 -39.43 8.11 -35.90
C LEU A 95 -38.60 9.20 -36.60
N ARG A 96 -38.23 9.03 -37.87
CA ARG A 96 -37.56 10.07 -38.67
C ARG A 96 -38.30 11.40 -38.77
N GLU A 97 -39.62 11.42 -38.61
CA GLU A 97 -40.42 12.65 -38.66
C GLU A 97 -40.47 13.36 -37.30
N LEU A 98 -40.22 12.62 -36.22
CA LEU A 98 -40.38 13.07 -34.83
C LEU A 98 -39.05 13.25 -34.10
N VAL A 99 -37.96 12.69 -34.63
CA VAL A 99 -36.66 12.62 -33.97
C VAL A 99 -35.55 12.98 -34.93
N SER A 100 -34.65 13.86 -34.47
CA SER A 100 -33.39 14.18 -35.15
C SER A 100 -32.22 13.49 -34.44
N VAL A 101 -31.19 13.13 -35.19
CA VAL A 101 -29.99 12.48 -34.65
C VAL A 101 -28.83 13.45 -34.69
N GLU A 102 -28.28 13.76 -33.52
CA GLU A 102 -27.09 14.58 -33.36
C GLU A 102 -25.93 13.69 -32.91
N THR A 103 -24.74 13.92 -33.46
CA THR A 103 -23.53 13.26 -32.98
C THR A 103 -22.89 14.17 -31.93
N VAL A 104 -22.83 13.69 -30.69
CA VAL A 104 -22.23 14.40 -29.57
C VAL A 104 -21.05 13.61 -29.02
N THR A 105 -20.04 14.30 -28.49
CA THR A 105 -18.96 13.64 -27.75
C THR A 105 -19.48 13.20 -26.39
N VAL A 106 -19.20 11.96 -26.00
CA VAL A 106 -19.53 11.41 -24.68
C VAL A 106 -18.83 12.24 -23.60
N GLU A 107 -19.55 12.55 -22.52
CA GLU A 107 -18.95 13.18 -21.34
C GLU A 107 -17.95 12.22 -20.70
N LYS A 108 -16.73 12.71 -20.46
CA LYS A 108 -15.65 11.91 -19.85
C LYS A 108 -15.98 11.60 -18.40
N SER A 109 -15.58 10.41 -17.97
CA SER A 109 -15.77 9.99 -16.58
C SER A 109 -14.98 10.91 -15.64
N ARG A 110 -15.67 11.49 -14.65
CA ARG A 110 -15.07 12.33 -13.61
C ARG A 110 -14.96 11.57 -12.30
N TYR A 111 -13.73 11.23 -11.92
CA TYR A 111 -13.48 10.54 -10.66
C TYR A 111 -13.38 11.52 -9.51
N HIS A 112 -13.87 11.08 -8.35
CA HIS A 112 -13.75 11.82 -7.11
C HIS A 112 -13.23 10.89 -6.02
N LYS A 113 -12.35 11.40 -5.16
CA LYS A 113 -11.90 10.71 -3.94
C LYS A 113 -12.07 11.68 -2.79
N ASN A 114 -12.88 11.32 -1.80
CA ASN A 114 -13.24 12.20 -0.67
C ASN A 114 -13.77 13.57 -1.12
N LEU A 115 -14.72 13.55 -2.07
CA LEU A 115 -15.35 14.73 -2.68
C LEU A 115 -14.42 15.62 -3.53
N MET A 116 -13.11 15.35 -3.56
CA MET A 116 -12.18 16.08 -4.43
C MET A 116 -12.12 15.43 -5.81
N PRO A 117 -12.14 16.21 -6.91
CA PRO A 117 -11.95 15.69 -8.25
C PRO A 117 -10.52 15.15 -8.40
N VAL A 118 -10.39 13.96 -9.00
CA VAL A 118 -9.09 13.29 -9.16
C VAL A 118 -8.90 12.74 -10.57
N THR A 119 -7.65 12.69 -11.01
CA THR A 119 -7.25 11.94 -12.19
C THR A 119 -6.27 10.86 -11.76
N TYR A 120 -6.62 9.60 -12.02
CA TYR A 120 -5.75 8.48 -11.72
C TYR A 120 -4.76 8.29 -12.86
N VAL A 121 -3.46 8.36 -12.54
CA VAL A 121 -2.38 7.93 -13.40
C VAL A 121 -1.81 6.66 -12.77
N ILE A 122 -1.96 5.55 -13.48
CA ILE A 122 -1.55 4.22 -13.00
C ILE A 122 -0.40 3.76 -13.89
N GLY A 123 0.60 3.13 -13.27
CA GLY A 123 1.70 2.50 -13.97
C GLY A 123 2.28 1.39 -13.12
N ASP A 124 2.64 0.28 -13.78
CA ASP A 124 3.32 -0.84 -13.15
C ASP A 124 4.81 -0.73 -13.43
N VAL A 125 5.63 -1.02 -12.41
CA VAL A 125 7.07 -1.19 -12.56
C VAL A 125 7.32 -2.58 -13.11
N ALA A 126 8.02 -2.68 -14.25
CA ALA A 126 8.36 -3.95 -14.88
C ALA A 126 9.84 -3.94 -15.31
N GLY A 127 10.50 -5.10 -15.20
CA GLY A 127 11.90 -5.29 -15.62
C GLY A 127 12.89 -5.07 -14.46
N VAL A 128 13.95 -4.28 -14.69
CA VAL A 128 15.12 -4.18 -13.79
C VAL A 128 14.84 -3.36 -12.51
N VAL A 129 13.78 -2.56 -12.50
CA VAL A 129 13.41 -1.70 -11.37
C VAL A 129 12.11 -2.23 -10.76
N GLU A 130 12.22 -3.30 -9.98
CA GLU A 130 11.04 -3.92 -9.33
C GLU A 130 10.60 -3.17 -8.08
N SER A 131 11.52 -2.46 -7.40
CA SER A 131 11.15 -1.65 -6.23
C SER A 131 10.54 -0.30 -6.66
N PRO A 132 9.31 0.03 -6.21
CA PRO A 132 8.65 1.29 -6.53
C PRO A 132 9.44 2.51 -6.02
N VAL A 133 10.31 2.34 -5.02
CA VAL A 133 11.16 3.38 -4.44
C VAL A 133 11.98 4.10 -5.52
N TYR A 134 12.68 3.36 -6.38
CA TYR A 134 13.57 3.93 -7.39
C TYR A 134 12.80 4.66 -8.50
N ALA A 135 11.70 4.05 -8.97
CA ALA A 135 10.83 4.66 -9.97
C ALA A 135 10.23 5.97 -9.45
N ILE A 136 9.73 5.97 -8.20
CA ILE A 136 9.16 7.15 -7.57
C ILE A 136 10.21 8.24 -7.36
N PHE A 137 11.45 7.91 -6.98
CA PHE A 137 12.52 8.91 -6.88
C PHE A 137 12.82 9.56 -8.24
N GLN A 138 12.97 8.76 -9.29
CA GLN A 138 13.21 9.27 -10.65
C GLN A 138 12.04 10.13 -11.14
N MET A 139 10.80 9.67 -10.92
CA MET A 139 9.59 10.42 -11.27
C MET A 139 9.50 11.72 -10.47
N ASN A 140 9.82 11.70 -9.17
CA ASN A 140 9.86 12.91 -8.35
C ASN A 140 10.86 13.94 -8.88
N GLU A 141 12.02 13.53 -9.40
CA GLU A 141 12.96 14.46 -10.06
C GLU A 141 12.39 15.05 -11.36
N ALA A 142 11.65 14.27 -12.14
CA ALA A 142 11.00 14.76 -13.35
C ALA A 142 9.83 15.71 -13.03
N LEU A 143 9.00 15.35 -12.04
CA LEU A 143 7.83 16.11 -11.62
C LEU A 143 8.21 17.46 -11.01
N LYS A 144 9.33 17.54 -10.28
CA LYS A 144 9.87 18.81 -9.76
C LYS A 144 10.23 19.83 -10.84
N LYS A 145 10.45 19.39 -12.09
CA LYS A 145 10.76 20.27 -13.23
C LYS A 145 9.51 20.84 -13.90
N LEU A 146 8.32 20.36 -13.53
CA LEU A 146 7.06 20.86 -14.05
C LEU A 146 6.70 22.19 -13.39
N ASP A 147 6.23 23.14 -14.19
CA ASP A 147 5.68 24.40 -13.69
C ASP A 147 4.19 24.24 -13.40
N ALA A 148 3.82 24.24 -12.12
CA ALA A 148 2.44 24.08 -11.69
C ALA A 148 1.51 25.20 -12.21
N LYS A 149 2.05 26.36 -12.61
CA LYS A 149 1.26 27.45 -13.24
C LYS A 149 0.65 27.05 -14.57
N GLN A 150 1.29 26.15 -15.31
CA GLN A 150 0.75 25.63 -16.58
C GLN A 150 -0.53 24.81 -16.37
N PHE A 151 -0.78 24.36 -15.14
CA PHE A 151 -1.91 23.52 -14.76
C PHE A 151 -2.86 24.23 -13.77
N GLY A 152 -2.82 25.57 -13.72
CA GLY A 152 -3.73 26.37 -12.90
C GLY A 152 -3.27 26.61 -11.45
N GLY A 153 -2.02 26.26 -11.11
CA GLY A 153 -1.46 26.52 -9.78
C GLY A 153 -0.96 27.96 -9.58
N SER A 154 -0.93 28.40 -8.32
CA SER A 154 -0.42 29.73 -7.94
C SER A 154 1.13 29.75 -7.87
N GLY A 155 1.73 28.64 -7.44
CA GLY A 155 3.18 28.43 -7.31
C GLY A 155 3.82 27.77 -8.54
N ALA A 156 5.15 27.81 -8.61
CA ALA A 156 5.90 27.15 -9.68
C ALA A 156 6.08 25.64 -9.43
N GLU A 157 6.15 25.20 -8.17
CA GLU A 157 6.40 23.79 -7.83
C GLU A 157 5.10 23.02 -7.61
N LEU A 158 5.02 21.82 -8.19
CA LEU A 158 3.94 20.87 -7.94
C LEU A 158 4.08 20.26 -6.54
N LYS A 159 3.02 20.36 -5.73
CA LYS A 159 2.99 19.75 -4.40
C LYS A 159 2.84 18.23 -4.51
N ILE A 160 3.90 17.49 -4.18
CA ILE A 160 3.92 16.03 -4.18
C ILE A 160 3.72 15.50 -2.75
N LEU A 161 2.68 14.72 -2.55
CA LEU A 161 2.27 14.09 -1.30
C LEU A 161 2.46 12.57 -1.38
N ASN A 162 2.66 11.93 -0.23
CA ASN A 162 2.84 10.48 -0.14
C ASN A 162 1.79 9.86 0.78
N ALA A 163 1.91 10.08 2.09
CA ALA A 163 1.00 9.51 3.08
C ALA A 163 -0.28 10.36 3.29
N SER A 164 -0.23 11.68 3.04
CA SER A 164 -1.34 12.58 3.30
C SER A 164 -2.10 12.96 2.02
N MET A 165 -3.36 13.36 2.20
CA MET A 165 -4.16 13.96 1.14
C MET A 165 -4.06 15.49 1.19
N PRO A 166 -4.25 16.17 0.04
CA PRO A 166 -4.43 17.62 0.05
C PRO A 166 -5.73 17.96 0.80
N PHE A 167 -5.73 19.15 1.42
CA PHE A 167 -6.91 19.64 2.14
C PHE A 167 -7.89 20.40 1.22
N SER A 168 -7.38 20.92 0.10
CA SER A 168 -8.11 21.77 -0.85
C SER A 168 -7.77 21.36 -2.29
N ASP A 169 -8.70 21.60 -3.21
CA ASP A 169 -8.56 21.43 -4.66
C ASP A 169 -8.24 22.75 -5.40
N GLU A 170 -8.00 23.84 -4.66
CA GLU A 170 -7.61 25.15 -5.21
C GLU A 170 -6.26 25.13 -5.94
N GLU A 171 -5.38 24.19 -5.59
CA GLU A 171 -4.06 24.05 -6.22
C GLU A 171 -3.84 22.63 -6.75
N PRO A 172 -3.21 22.49 -7.93
CA PRO A 172 -2.84 21.18 -8.45
C PRO A 172 -1.85 20.51 -7.49
N SER A 173 -2.17 19.29 -7.09
CA SER A 173 -1.31 18.47 -6.26
C SER A 173 -1.31 17.03 -6.74
N MET A 174 -0.20 16.35 -6.49
CA MET A 174 -0.05 14.93 -6.79
C MET A 174 0.09 14.17 -5.48
N LYS A 175 -0.60 13.04 -5.37
CA LYS A 175 -0.40 12.09 -4.27
C LYS A 175 0.05 10.76 -4.85
N TRP A 176 1.16 10.23 -4.35
CA TRP A 176 1.51 8.83 -4.56
C TRP A 176 0.57 7.93 -3.76
N ASP A 177 -0.10 7.01 -4.43
CA ASP A 177 -1.07 6.08 -3.84
C ASP A 177 -0.70 4.62 -4.18
N GLY A 178 -1.51 3.64 -3.76
CA GLY A 178 -1.27 2.23 -4.01
C GLY A 178 -0.21 1.63 -3.08
N GLU A 179 0.63 0.71 -3.60
CA GLU A 179 1.61 -0.04 -2.79
C GLU A 179 2.62 0.88 -2.08
N TRP A 180 3.01 1.98 -2.71
CA TRP A 180 3.90 2.96 -2.11
C TRP A 180 3.34 3.59 -0.84
N HIS A 181 2.05 3.93 -0.85
CA HIS A 181 1.37 4.49 0.31
C HIS A 181 1.40 3.51 1.48
N ILE A 182 1.05 2.24 1.21
CA ILE A 182 1.09 1.15 2.19
C ILE A 182 2.52 0.94 2.71
N THR A 183 3.53 0.97 1.82
CA THR A 183 4.94 0.81 2.19
C THR A 183 5.38 1.89 3.16
N ILE A 184 5.14 3.16 2.85
CA ILE A 184 5.52 4.27 3.75
C ILE A 184 4.78 4.19 5.08
N GLU A 185 3.47 3.91 5.06
CA GLU A 185 2.66 3.85 6.28
C GLU A 185 3.14 2.74 7.21
N VAL A 186 3.29 1.52 6.69
CA VAL A 186 3.74 0.36 7.46
C VAL A 186 5.14 0.57 8.02
N PHE A 187 6.10 1.04 7.20
CA PHE A 187 7.47 1.29 7.67
C PHE A 187 7.54 2.41 8.72
N ARG A 188 6.78 3.50 8.53
CA ARG A 188 6.69 4.59 9.50
C ARG A 188 6.14 4.07 10.83
N ASP A 189 5.06 3.31 10.79
CA ASP A 189 4.36 2.86 11.98
C ASP A 189 5.18 1.80 12.74
N LEU A 190 5.79 0.83 12.03
CA LEU A 190 6.75 -0.10 12.63
C LEU A 190 7.97 0.62 13.20
N GLY A 191 8.48 1.66 12.51
CA GLY A 191 9.63 2.44 12.96
C GLY A 191 9.33 3.21 14.24
N ALA A 192 8.16 3.85 14.30
CA ALA A 192 7.68 4.52 15.50
C ALA A 192 7.48 3.53 16.66
N ALA A 193 6.86 2.37 16.39
CA ALA A 193 6.69 1.30 17.37
C ALA A 193 8.04 0.80 17.90
N PHE A 194 9.02 0.58 17.01
CA PHE A 194 10.36 0.18 17.41
C PHE A 194 11.06 1.23 18.27
N GLY A 195 10.95 2.52 17.91
CA GLY A 195 11.45 3.62 18.74
C GLY A 195 10.85 3.63 20.15
N ALA A 196 9.54 3.42 20.27
CA ALA A 196 8.87 3.29 21.56
C ALA A 196 9.36 2.06 22.35
N CYS A 197 9.56 0.91 21.69
CA CYS A 197 10.13 -0.29 22.32
C CYS A 197 11.56 -0.04 22.82
N LEU A 198 12.41 0.65 22.06
CA LEU A 198 13.77 1.01 22.48
C LEU A 198 13.75 1.87 23.74
N ILE A 199 12.86 2.87 23.81
CA ILE A 199 12.70 3.71 25.00
C ILE A 199 12.26 2.86 26.19
N LEU A 200 11.30 1.97 26.01
CA LEU A 200 10.81 1.09 27.07
C LEU A 200 11.91 0.17 27.60
N ILE A 201 12.65 -0.49 26.70
CA ILE A 201 13.80 -1.34 27.06
C ILE A 201 14.84 -0.50 27.82
N TYR A 202 15.17 0.70 27.34
CA TYR A 202 16.11 1.58 28.02
C TYR A 202 15.69 1.89 29.45
N VAL A 203 14.43 2.32 29.67
CA VAL A 203 13.91 2.64 31.01
C VAL A 203 13.94 1.43 31.95
N LEU A 204 13.53 0.26 31.46
CA LEU A 204 13.58 -0.98 32.24
C LEU A 204 15.02 -1.35 32.62
N MET A 205 15.96 -1.18 31.69
CA MET A 205 17.37 -1.45 31.92
C MET A 205 18.01 -0.44 32.87
N VAL A 206 17.64 0.84 32.81
CA VAL A 206 18.07 1.86 33.78
C VAL A 206 17.62 1.45 35.19
N GLY A 207 16.38 0.98 35.34
CA GLY A 207 15.88 0.45 36.61
C GLY A 207 16.65 -0.77 37.11
N TRP A 208 17.01 -1.69 36.20
CA TRP A 208 17.78 -2.91 36.53
C TRP A 208 19.23 -2.63 36.93
N PHE A 209 19.98 -1.92 36.09
CA PHE A 209 21.40 -1.64 36.28
C PHE A 209 21.68 -0.44 37.19
N ARG A 210 20.64 0.34 37.53
CA ARG A 210 20.77 1.61 38.28
C ARG A 210 21.82 2.55 37.68
N SER A 211 21.93 2.54 36.36
CA SER A 211 22.90 3.30 35.57
C SER A 211 22.25 3.77 34.28
N PHE A 212 22.55 5.00 33.86
CA PHE A 212 22.10 5.55 32.58
C PHE A 212 23.04 5.19 31.41
N ILE A 213 24.32 4.95 31.71
CA ILE A 213 25.34 4.66 30.70
C ILE A 213 25.32 3.18 30.30
N THR A 214 25.16 2.29 31.27
CA THR A 214 25.19 0.84 31.05
C THR A 214 24.12 0.39 30.04
N PRO A 215 22.85 0.83 30.12
CA PRO A 215 21.83 0.49 29.12
C PRO A 215 22.14 1.02 27.72
N ALA A 216 22.68 2.24 27.62
CA ALA A 216 23.07 2.80 26.33
C ALA A 216 24.15 1.96 25.63
N ILE A 217 25.12 1.46 26.40
CA ILE A 217 26.18 0.56 25.90
C ILE A 217 25.61 -0.77 25.43
N VAL A 218 24.62 -1.34 26.13
CA VAL A 218 23.96 -2.58 25.70
C VAL A 218 23.18 -2.34 24.39
N MET A 219 22.45 -1.23 24.30
CA MET A 219 21.58 -0.94 23.15
C MET A 219 22.33 -0.56 21.87
N ILE A 220 23.59 -0.13 21.95
CA ILE A 220 24.41 0.17 20.77
C ILE A 220 24.63 -1.06 19.88
N ALA A 221 24.47 -2.27 20.43
CA ALA A 221 24.53 -3.51 19.69
C ALA A 221 23.37 -3.66 18.68
N ILE A 222 22.23 -2.99 18.92
CA ILE A 222 21.04 -3.14 18.07
C ILE A 222 21.27 -2.57 16.67
N PRO A 223 21.70 -1.30 16.47
CA PRO A 223 22.03 -0.80 15.14
C PRO A 223 23.11 -1.60 14.42
N PHE A 224 24.06 -2.21 15.14
CA PHE A 224 25.12 -3.01 14.54
C PHE A 224 24.60 -4.29 13.86
N SER A 225 23.41 -4.79 14.22
CA SER A 225 22.80 -5.90 13.47
C SER A 225 22.48 -5.52 12.01
N LEU A 226 22.20 -4.24 11.71
CA LEU A 226 21.95 -3.77 10.35
C LEU A 226 23.17 -3.94 9.44
N VAL A 227 24.38 -3.94 10.01
CA VAL A 227 25.63 -4.21 9.27
C VAL A 227 25.64 -5.62 8.69
N GLY A 228 24.94 -6.58 9.31
CA GLY A 228 24.70 -7.90 8.74
C GLY A 228 23.48 -7.95 7.82
N ILE A 229 22.37 -7.35 8.25
CA ILE A 229 21.07 -7.48 7.60
C ILE A 229 21.04 -6.87 6.20
N LEU A 230 21.51 -5.62 6.04
CA LEU A 230 21.41 -4.92 4.77
C LEU A 230 22.28 -5.55 3.67
N PRO A 231 23.56 -5.90 3.93
CA PRO A 231 24.36 -6.62 2.92
C PRO A 231 23.80 -7.99 2.59
N ALA A 232 23.25 -8.73 3.57
CA ALA A 232 22.68 -10.05 3.30
C ALA A 232 21.45 -9.98 2.37
N HIS A 233 20.58 -8.99 2.55
CA HIS A 233 19.46 -8.75 1.62
C HIS A 233 19.98 -8.46 0.21
N GLY A 234 20.99 -7.60 0.08
CA GLY A 234 21.60 -7.29 -1.21
C GLY A 234 22.32 -8.49 -1.86
N LEU A 235 22.96 -9.37 -1.07
CA LEU A 235 23.65 -10.56 -1.57
C LEU A 235 22.69 -11.69 -2.00
N MET A 236 21.48 -11.70 -1.44
CA MET A 236 20.46 -12.71 -1.74
C MET A 236 19.40 -12.20 -2.72
N ASP A 237 19.62 -11.01 -3.32
CA ASP A 237 18.66 -10.31 -4.18
C ASP A 237 17.24 -10.25 -3.58
N ALA A 238 17.17 -10.07 -2.26
CA ALA A 238 15.94 -10.04 -1.50
C ALA A 238 15.61 -8.62 -1.04
N PHE A 239 14.36 -8.19 -1.19
CA PHE A 239 13.93 -6.87 -0.75
C PHE A 239 13.88 -6.75 0.77
N PHE A 240 14.30 -5.60 1.29
CA PHE A 240 14.04 -5.26 2.69
C PHE A 240 12.58 -4.85 2.85
N THR A 241 11.78 -5.76 3.41
CA THR A 241 10.32 -5.64 3.57
C THR A 241 9.90 -5.32 5.00
N ALA A 242 8.59 -5.13 5.23
CA ALA A 242 8.02 -5.05 6.58
C ALA A 242 8.33 -6.30 7.42
N THR A 243 8.33 -7.50 6.83
CA THR A 243 8.70 -8.73 7.54
C THR A 243 10.19 -8.75 7.93
N SER A 244 11.05 -8.15 7.10
CA SER A 244 12.47 -7.93 7.41
C SER A 244 12.65 -7.01 8.61
N MET A 245 11.84 -5.94 8.70
CA MET A 245 11.83 -5.02 9.82
C MET A 245 11.40 -5.70 11.12
N ILE A 246 10.38 -6.57 11.07
CA ILE A 246 10.00 -7.41 12.21
C ILE A 246 11.17 -8.31 12.65
N GLY A 247 11.90 -8.90 11.70
CA GLY A 247 13.09 -9.69 11.98
C GLY A 247 14.19 -8.91 12.66
N PHE A 248 14.46 -7.70 12.18
CA PHE A 248 15.39 -6.76 12.83
C PHE A 248 14.95 -6.41 14.26
N MET A 249 13.66 -6.14 14.48
CA MET A 249 13.12 -5.85 15.82
C MET A 249 13.27 -7.05 16.78
N ALA A 250 12.92 -8.25 16.31
CA ALA A 250 13.04 -9.48 17.07
C ALA A 250 14.50 -9.81 17.40
N GLY A 251 15.39 -9.75 16.40
CA GLY A 251 16.84 -9.91 16.57
C GLY A 251 17.41 -8.87 17.53
N GLY A 252 17.00 -7.60 17.43
CA GLY A 252 17.37 -6.55 18.38
C GLY A 252 17.11 -6.94 19.84
N GLY A 253 15.97 -7.59 20.13
CA GLY A 253 15.67 -8.12 21.46
C GLY A 253 16.60 -9.25 21.91
N ILE A 254 16.97 -10.15 21.00
CA ILE A 254 17.91 -11.25 21.26
C ILE A 254 19.32 -10.70 21.54
N VAL A 255 19.75 -9.74 20.73
CA VAL A 255 21.02 -9.02 20.89
C VAL A 255 21.10 -8.28 22.22
N VAL A 256 20.01 -7.61 22.61
CA VAL A 256 19.90 -6.95 23.93
C VAL A 256 20.00 -7.98 25.04
N ARG A 257 19.28 -9.10 24.97
CA ARG A 257 19.36 -10.17 25.97
C ARG A 257 20.80 -10.67 26.15
N ASN A 258 21.50 -10.93 25.04
CA ASN A 258 22.88 -11.40 25.08
C ASN A 258 23.82 -10.36 25.71
N SER A 259 23.63 -9.08 25.38
CA SER A 259 24.41 -7.97 25.91
C SER A 259 24.13 -7.69 27.39
N ILE A 260 22.87 -7.83 27.84
CA ILE A 260 22.48 -7.73 29.26
C ILE A 260 23.22 -8.77 30.09
N ILE A 261 23.18 -10.04 29.67
CA ILE A 261 23.80 -11.15 30.41
C ILE A 261 25.32 -10.96 30.48
N LEU A 262 25.93 -10.47 29.40
CA LEU A 262 27.36 -10.20 29.36
C LEU A 262 27.76 -9.12 30.37
N VAL A 263 27.06 -8.00 30.37
CA VAL A 263 27.32 -6.88 31.29
C VAL A 263 27.01 -7.23 32.74
N ASP A 264 25.90 -7.95 32.99
CA ASP A 264 25.55 -8.43 34.33
C ASP A 264 26.64 -9.35 34.92
N PHE A 265 27.23 -10.21 34.07
CA PHE A 265 28.35 -11.05 34.50
C PHE A 265 29.63 -10.24 34.77
N ILE A 266 29.90 -9.17 34.00
CA ILE A 266 31.00 -8.24 34.29
C ILE A 266 30.79 -7.61 35.67
N GLU A 267 29.60 -7.08 35.94
CA GLU A 267 29.27 -6.47 37.25
C GLU A 267 29.38 -7.48 38.39
N LEU A 268 28.93 -8.72 38.17
CA LEU A 268 29.07 -9.79 39.16
C LEU A 268 30.55 -10.04 39.50
N ARG A 269 31.42 -10.19 38.50
CA ARG A 269 32.86 -10.39 38.72
C ARG A 269 33.53 -9.22 39.43
N ILE A 270 33.15 -7.99 39.10
CA ILE A 270 33.64 -6.80 39.80
C ILE A 270 33.19 -6.82 41.27
N ARG A 271 31.95 -7.22 41.56
CA ARG A 271 31.44 -7.36 42.95
C ARG A 271 32.14 -8.48 43.72
N GLU A 272 32.61 -9.52 43.02
CA GLU A 272 33.46 -10.59 43.57
C GLU A 272 34.93 -10.15 43.80
N GLY A 273 35.28 -8.89 43.45
CA GLY A 273 36.61 -8.32 43.66
C GLY A 273 37.57 -8.46 42.49
N MET A 274 37.12 -8.96 41.34
CA MET A 274 37.95 -9.07 40.13
C MET A 274 38.23 -7.69 39.51
N PRO A 275 39.47 -7.39 39.09
CA PRO A 275 39.79 -6.16 38.37
C PRO A 275 38.92 -6.00 37.10
N LEU A 276 38.53 -4.77 36.77
CA LEU A 276 37.65 -4.47 35.62
C LEU A 276 38.13 -5.10 34.31
N SER A 277 39.44 -5.04 34.02
CA SER A 277 40.01 -5.63 32.81
C SER A 277 39.85 -7.15 32.76
N GLU A 278 40.08 -7.83 33.89
CA GLU A 278 39.94 -9.28 33.99
C GLU A 278 38.47 -9.70 33.93
N ALA A 279 37.58 -8.96 34.60
CA ALA A 279 36.13 -9.20 34.60
C ALA A 279 35.53 -9.13 33.19
N VAL A 280 35.95 -8.13 32.40
CA VAL A 280 35.52 -7.93 31.01
C VAL A 280 35.97 -9.11 30.12
N ILE A 281 37.20 -9.59 30.30
CA ILE A 281 37.74 -10.73 29.54
C ILE A 281 37.06 -12.04 29.96
N ASP A 282 36.92 -12.31 31.26
CA ASP A 282 36.30 -13.53 31.79
C ASP A 282 34.83 -13.63 31.34
N ALA A 283 34.08 -12.53 31.45
CA ALA A 283 32.69 -12.47 31.00
C ALA A 283 32.57 -12.79 29.51
N GLY A 284 33.42 -12.20 28.68
CA GLY A 284 33.46 -12.48 27.24
C GLY A 284 33.76 -13.95 26.95
N ALA A 285 34.70 -14.57 27.68
CA ALA A 285 35.07 -15.96 27.49
C ALA A 285 33.93 -16.92 27.88
N VAL A 286 33.37 -16.77 29.08
CA VAL A 286 32.35 -17.67 29.63
C VAL A 286 31.02 -17.57 28.87
N ARG A 287 30.64 -16.36 28.43
CA ARG A 287 29.36 -16.13 27.74
C ARG A 287 29.38 -16.47 26.26
N PHE A 288 30.55 -16.75 25.68
CA PHE A 288 30.64 -17.09 24.26
C PHE A 288 29.80 -18.28 23.86
N ARG A 289 29.94 -19.41 24.59
CA ARG A 289 29.27 -20.67 24.23
C ARG A 289 27.74 -20.53 24.26
N PRO A 290 27.12 -19.98 25.34
CA PRO A 290 25.68 -19.72 25.33
C PRO A 290 25.23 -18.79 24.22
N MET A 291 25.95 -17.68 23.95
CA MET A 291 25.58 -16.73 22.89
C MET A 291 25.63 -17.37 21.50
N LEU A 292 26.66 -18.18 21.24
CA LEU A 292 26.81 -18.92 20.00
C LEU A 292 25.64 -19.91 19.80
N LEU A 293 25.24 -20.63 20.85
CA LEU A 293 24.12 -21.56 20.78
C LEU A 293 22.80 -20.85 20.43
N THR A 294 22.56 -19.68 21.02
CA THR A 294 21.39 -18.85 20.69
C THR A 294 21.39 -18.43 19.23
N ALA A 295 22.52 -17.91 18.74
CA ALA A 295 22.65 -17.49 17.34
C ALA A 295 22.44 -18.66 16.38
N MET A 296 23.03 -19.83 16.67
CA MET A 296 22.84 -21.04 15.86
C MET A 296 21.38 -21.51 15.86
N ALA A 297 20.70 -21.48 17.00
CA ALA A 297 19.29 -21.86 17.08
C ALA A 297 18.41 -20.94 16.22
N VAL A 298 18.66 -19.62 16.25
CA VAL A 298 17.94 -18.66 15.41
C VAL A 298 18.23 -18.91 13.94
N VAL A 299 19.50 -19.12 13.56
CA VAL A 299 19.88 -19.39 12.17
C VAL A 299 19.22 -20.65 11.63
N VAL A 300 19.22 -21.75 12.41
CA VAL A 300 18.58 -23.01 12.01
C VAL A 300 17.06 -22.85 11.92
N GLY A 301 16.44 -22.15 12.88
CA GLY A 301 14.99 -21.90 12.85
C GLY A 301 14.56 -21.03 11.67
N ALA A 302 15.30 -19.95 11.41
CA ALA A 302 15.04 -19.03 10.30
C ALA A 302 15.30 -19.69 8.93
N ALA A 303 16.25 -20.62 8.82
CA ALA A 303 16.52 -21.34 7.58
C ALA A 303 15.30 -22.13 7.06
N VAL A 304 14.41 -22.59 7.94
CA VAL A 304 13.19 -23.33 7.57
C VAL A 304 12.18 -22.44 6.82
N ILE A 305 12.12 -21.15 7.17
CA ILE A 305 11.18 -20.19 6.57
C ILE A 305 11.80 -19.35 5.44
N LEU A 306 13.09 -19.57 5.14
CA LEU A 306 13.81 -18.81 4.12
C LEU A 306 13.24 -19.00 2.70
N ALA A 307 12.68 -20.16 2.41
CA ALA A 307 12.12 -20.48 1.10
C ALA A 307 10.71 -19.92 0.87
N ASP A 308 10.05 -19.39 1.91
CA ASP A 308 8.73 -18.79 1.80
C ASP A 308 8.86 -17.30 1.39
N PRO A 309 8.35 -16.88 0.22
CA PRO A 309 8.46 -15.48 -0.24
C PRO A 309 7.90 -14.45 0.75
N ILE A 310 6.93 -14.83 1.59
CA ILE A 310 6.33 -13.93 2.59
C ILE A 310 7.30 -13.70 3.77
N PHE A 311 7.98 -14.76 4.21
CA PHE A 311 8.86 -14.74 5.38
C PHE A 311 10.35 -14.67 5.04
N GLN A 312 10.72 -14.66 3.76
CA GLN A 312 12.11 -14.63 3.31
C GLN A 312 12.88 -13.45 3.92
N GLY A 313 12.31 -12.25 3.88
CA GLY A 313 12.94 -11.06 4.47
C GLY A 313 13.13 -11.16 5.99
N LEU A 314 12.14 -11.69 6.71
CA LEU A 314 12.23 -12.00 8.16
C LEU A 314 13.36 -12.99 8.44
N ALA A 315 13.46 -14.05 7.64
CA ALA A 315 14.47 -15.09 7.77
C ALA A 315 15.89 -14.53 7.58
N ILE A 316 16.10 -13.78 6.49
CA ILE A 316 17.40 -13.17 6.17
C ILE A 316 17.80 -12.18 7.28
N ALA A 317 16.86 -11.35 7.75
CA ALA A 317 17.12 -10.39 8.81
C ALA A 317 17.55 -11.08 10.12
N LEU A 318 16.89 -12.16 10.52
CA LEU A 318 17.26 -12.92 11.72
C LEU A 318 18.61 -13.63 11.54
N MET A 319 18.82 -14.34 10.44
CA MET A 319 20.05 -15.10 10.20
C MET A 319 21.28 -14.19 10.16
N ALA A 320 21.25 -13.17 9.30
CA ALA A 320 22.39 -12.29 9.11
C ALA A 320 22.58 -11.33 10.29
N GLY A 321 21.48 -10.84 10.86
CA GLY A 321 21.49 -9.97 12.04
C GLY A 321 22.11 -10.65 13.26
N GLU A 322 21.73 -11.90 13.56
CA GLU A 322 22.29 -12.64 14.69
C GLU A 322 23.76 -13.01 14.47
N ILE A 323 24.14 -13.43 13.26
CA ILE A 323 25.54 -13.74 12.95
C ILE A 323 26.41 -12.49 13.10
N ALA A 324 26.02 -11.38 12.46
CA ALA A 324 26.79 -10.14 12.56
C ALA A 324 26.82 -9.60 13.99
N SER A 325 25.69 -9.63 14.69
CA SER A 325 25.63 -9.17 16.07
C SER A 325 26.46 -10.05 17.00
N LEU A 326 26.49 -11.37 16.83
CA LEU A 326 27.33 -12.26 17.63
C LEU A 326 28.80 -11.85 17.58
N PHE A 327 29.33 -11.51 16.40
CA PHE A 327 30.71 -11.08 16.26
C PHE A 327 30.92 -9.65 16.75
N ILE A 328 30.04 -8.72 16.37
CA ILE A 328 30.21 -7.30 16.67
C ILE A 328 29.92 -7.01 18.14
N SER A 329 28.76 -7.42 18.67
CA SER A 329 28.34 -7.11 20.05
C SER A 329 29.28 -7.74 21.09
N ARG A 330 29.77 -8.96 20.82
CA ARG A 330 30.76 -9.65 21.67
C ARG A 330 32.03 -8.83 21.89
N MET A 331 32.48 -8.10 20.87
CA MET A 331 33.68 -7.27 20.97
C MET A 331 33.34 -5.86 21.44
N ALA A 332 32.32 -5.25 20.85
CA ALA A 332 31.97 -3.85 21.09
C ALA A 332 31.46 -3.62 22.52
N VAL A 333 30.55 -4.46 23.03
CA VAL A 333 29.91 -4.23 24.34
C VAL A 333 30.93 -4.28 25.49
N PRO A 334 31.81 -5.29 25.61
CA PRO A 334 32.83 -5.33 26.66
C PRO A 334 33.82 -4.16 26.57
N VAL A 335 34.25 -3.80 25.36
CA VAL A 335 35.21 -2.70 25.14
C VAL A 335 34.58 -1.37 25.52
N LEU A 336 33.36 -1.10 25.08
CA LEU A 336 32.64 0.14 25.42
C LEU A 336 32.34 0.21 26.92
N TYR A 337 31.98 -0.92 27.55
CA TYR A 337 31.80 -1.00 29.00
C TYR A 337 33.09 -0.69 29.76
N TYR A 338 34.22 -1.27 29.33
CA TYR A 338 35.53 -0.98 29.89
C TYR A 338 35.88 0.51 29.72
N MET A 339 35.71 1.05 28.52
CA MET A 339 35.98 2.47 28.22
C MET A 339 35.18 3.43 29.10
N ALA A 340 33.90 3.13 29.32
CA ALA A 340 33.03 3.95 30.16
C ALA A 340 33.40 3.89 31.65
N ASN A 341 33.86 2.74 32.14
CA ASN A 341 34.10 2.53 33.58
C ASN A 341 35.57 2.62 34.01
N HIS A 342 36.54 2.59 33.08
CA HIS A 342 37.96 2.65 33.44
C HIS A 342 38.36 3.94 34.17
N ARG A 343 37.62 5.04 33.96
CA ARG A 343 37.92 6.35 34.59
C ARG A 343 37.50 6.39 36.05
N ASN A 344 36.60 5.50 36.46
CA ASN A 344 36.06 5.41 37.81
C ASN A 344 36.69 4.27 38.62
N ALA A 345 37.60 3.49 38.03
CA ALA A 345 38.25 2.38 38.70
C ALA A 345 39.36 2.91 39.64
N PRO A 346 39.39 2.48 40.93
CA PRO A 346 40.50 2.81 41.82
C PRO A 346 41.83 2.29 41.23
N PRO A 347 42.95 3.00 41.42
CA PRO A 347 44.25 2.56 40.91
C PRO A 347 44.59 1.16 41.47
N PRO A 348 45.25 0.30 40.68
CA PRO A 348 45.62 -1.03 41.12
C PRO A 348 46.49 -0.92 42.38
N THR A 349 46.08 -1.65 43.43
CA THR A 349 46.81 -1.74 44.69
C THR A 349 48.18 -2.34 44.37
N GLN A 350 49.24 -1.51 44.41
CA GLN A 350 50.60 -1.99 44.28
C GLN A 350 50.86 -3.00 45.39
N THR A 351 51.00 -4.26 45.02
CA THR A 351 51.50 -5.29 45.91
C THR A 351 52.96 -4.97 46.14
N THR A 352 53.26 -4.38 47.29
CA THR A 352 54.61 -4.16 47.78
C THR A 352 55.27 -5.53 47.92
N THR A 353 56.04 -5.94 46.92
CA THR A 353 57.01 -7.03 47.08
C THR A 353 58.10 -6.48 47.98
N ALA A 354 57.98 -6.77 49.27
CA ALA A 354 59.08 -6.66 50.21
C ALA A 354 60.08 -7.78 49.87
N SER A 355 61.26 -7.39 49.40
CA SER A 355 62.47 -8.21 49.40
C SER A 355 63.65 -7.31 49.74
#